data_AF-A0A958F955-F1
#
_entry.id   AF-A0A958F955-F1
#
_cell.length_a   1.000
_cell.length_b   1.000
_cell.length_c   1.000
_cell.angle_alpha   90.00
_cell.angle_beta   90.00
_cell.angle_gamma   90.00
#
_symmetry.space_group_name_H-M   'P 1'
#
loop_
_entity.id
_entity.type
_entity.pdbx_description
1 polymer ?
#
loop_
_entity_poly.entity_id
_entity_poly.type
_entity_poly.pdbx_seq_one_letter_code
_entity_poly.pdbx_strand_id
1 'polypeptide(L)'
;SPREVAQTLHQLGVTPGADVGVIGYGFDAFWARLARVCIVAEMFGWEAQPFWRGDAALQAGVIEAFRRSGARAIVAERVRETAVPAGWQQVNQSNYFIYLMDE
;
A
#
# COMPACT_ATOMS: atom_id res chain seq x y z
N SER A 1 1.02 12.26 5.74
CA SER A 1 -0.38 12.75 5.81
C SER A 1 -1.16 12.23 4.60
N PRO A 2 -2.51 12.22 4.62
CA PRO A 2 -3.28 11.73 3.47
C PRO A 2 -3.00 12.47 2.15
N ARG A 3 -2.69 13.76 2.21
CA ARG A 3 -2.32 14.55 1.03
C ARG A 3 -0.99 14.11 0.43
N GLU A 4 0.02 13.88 1.27
CA GLU A 4 1.34 13.45 0.82
C GLU A 4 1.28 12.07 0.17
N VAL A 5 0.50 11.13 0.74
CA VAL A 5 0.28 9.82 0.11
C VAL A 5 -0.32 9.97 -1.28
N ALA A 6 -1.35 10.81 -1.43
CA ALA A 6 -1.97 11.07 -2.74
C ALA A 6 -0.97 11.67 -3.75
N GLN A 7 -0.14 12.62 -3.31
CA GLN A 7 0.88 13.23 -4.16
C GLN A 7 1.96 12.22 -4.56
N THR A 8 2.43 11.40 -3.63
CA THR A 8 3.43 10.37 -3.91
C THR A 8 2.89 9.31 -4.88
N LEU A 9 1.63 8.90 -4.74
CA LEU A 9 0.98 8.00 -5.72
C LEU A 9 1.03 8.59 -7.14
N HIS A 10 0.69 9.88 -7.31
CA HIS A 10 0.76 10.54 -8.62
C HIS A 10 2.19 10.66 -9.15
N GLN A 11 3.16 10.95 -8.28
CA GLN A 11 4.59 11.00 -8.64
C GLN A 11 5.12 9.64 -9.10
N LEU A 12 4.58 8.55 -8.53
CA LEU A 12 4.88 7.17 -8.93
C LEU A 12 4.10 6.69 -10.16
N GLY A 13 3.31 7.58 -10.80
CA GLY A 13 2.57 7.26 -12.02
C GLY A 13 1.23 6.55 -11.79
N VAL A 14 0.77 6.41 -10.54
CA VAL A 14 -0.58 5.89 -10.25
C VAL A 14 -1.59 6.97 -10.60
N THR A 15 -2.31 6.79 -11.71
CA THR A 15 -3.23 7.79 -12.24
C THR A 15 -4.59 7.77 -11.53
N PRO A 16 -5.35 8.89 -11.54
CA PRO A 16 -6.76 8.88 -11.19
C PRO A 16 -7.54 7.76 -11.89
N GLY A 17 -8.37 7.04 -11.15
CA GLY A 17 -9.14 5.88 -11.60
C GLY A 17 -8.41 4.55 -11.48
N ALA A 18 -7.11 4.54 -11.13
CA ALA A 18 -6.38 3.31 -10.91
C ALA A 18 -6.88 2.54 -9.68
N ASP A 19 -6.82 1.22 -9.77
CA ASP A 19 -7.11 0.31 -8.68
C ASP A 19 -5.88 0.14 -7.78
N VAL A 20 -6.08 0.16 -6.47
CA VAL A 20 -5.03 0.03 -5.45
C VAL A 20 -5.46 -0.89 -4.32
N GLY A 21 -4.49 -1.50 -3.64
CA GLY A 21 -4.68 -2.24 -2.41
C GLY A 21 -4.36 -1.39 -1.19
N VAL A 22 -4.88 -1.79 -0.03
CA VAL A 22 -4.52 -1.20 1.26
C VAL A 22 -4.13 -2.28 2.27
N ILE A 23 -3.04 -2.05 2.99
CA ILE A 23 -2.69 -2.79 4.22
C ILE A 23 -2.84 -1.82 5.39
N GLY A 24 -3.88 -1.98 6.20
CA GLY A 24 -4.20 -0.98 7.21
C GLY A 24 -5.68 -0.92 7.52
N TYR A 25 -6.22 0.28 7.63
CA TYR A 25 -7.63 0.48 7.93
C TYR A 25 -8.21 1.38 6.84
N GLY A 26 -8.67 0.78 5.74
CA GLY A 26 -9.14 1.47 4.54
C GLY A 26 -10.31 2.43 4.80
N PHE A 27 -10.98 2.30 5.94
CA PHE A 27 -12.05 3.20 6.37
C PHE A 27 -11.60 4.67 6.52
N ASP A 28 -10.32 4.92 6.86
CA ASP A 28 -9.75 6.27 7.01
C ASP A 28 -8.84 6.68 5.83
N ALA A 29 -8.94 5.98 4.69
CA ALA A 29 -8.10 6.20 3.51
C ALA A 29 -8.49 7.47 2.72
N PHE A 30 -8.54 8.63 3.37
CA PHE A 30 -8.79 9.93 2.72
C PHE A 30 -7.84 10.19 1.54
N TRP A 31 -6.64 9.62 1.59
CA TRP A 31 -5.67 9.69 0.50
C TRP A 31 -6.21 9.07 -0.79
N ALA A 32 -7.01 8.01 -0.72
CA ALA A 32 -7.56 7.35 -1.91
C ALA A 32 -8.52 8.30 -2.63
N ARG A 33 -9.35 9.01 -1.86
CA ARG A 33 -10.25 10.02 -2.40
C ARG A 33 -9.52 11.24 -2.95
N LEU A 34 -8.47 11.70 -2.27
CA LEU A 34 -7.62 12.80 -2.75
C LEU A 34 -6.86 12.44 -4.04
N ALA A 35 -6.36 11.21 -4.13
CA ALA A 35 -5.66 10.70 -5.32
C ALA A 35 -6.62 10.31 -6.45
N ARG A 36 -7.93 10.21 -6.16
CA ARG A 36 -8.99 9.71 -7.05
C ARG A 36 -8.75 8.27 -7.51
N VAL A 37 -8.27 7.40 -6.63
CA VAL A 37 -8.05 5.96 -6.90
C VAL A 37 -9.13 5.10 -6.26
N CYS A 38 -9.23 3.84 -6.67
CA CYS A 38 -10.21 2.88 -6.19
C CYS A 38 -9.53 1.81 -5.34
N ILE A 39 -9.96 1.62 -4.09
CA ILE A 39 -9.45 0.52 -3.26
C ILE A 39 -10.20 -0.76 -3.66
N VAL A 40 -9.46 -1.75 -4.16
CA VAL A 40 -10.02 -3.02 -4.67
C VAL A 40 -9.73 -4.22 -3.79
N ALA A 41 -8.80 -4.09 -2.83
CA ALA A 41 -8.47 -5.12 -1.88
C ALA A 41 -7.94 -4.50 -0.58
N GLU A 42 -8.20 -5.18 0.53
CA GLU A 42 -7.78 -4.78 1.87
C GLU A 42 -7.20 -5.98 2.62
N MET A 43 -6.09 -5.74 3.32
CA MET A 43 -5.63 -6.55 4.44
C MET A 43 -5.70 -5.68 5.69
N PHE A 44 -6.39 -6.14 6.72
CA PHE A 44 -6.51 -5.33 7.92
C PHE A 44 -5.17 -5.24 8.65
N GLY A 45 -4.87 -4.07 9.21
CA GLY A 45 -3.60 -3.84 9.91
C GLY A 45 -3.34 -4.80 11.07
N TRP A 46 -4.38 -5.33 11.72
CA TRP A 46 -4.26 -6.34 12.79
C TRP A 46 -3.90 -7.74 12.28
N GLU A 47 -4.07 -8.01 10.97
CA GLU A 47 -3.67 -9.24 10.29
C GLU A 47 -2.31 -9.13 9.60
N ALA A 48 -1.74 -7.91 9.52
CA ALA A 48 -0.58 -7.64 8.69
C ALA A 48 0.76 -8.01 9.35
N GLN A 49 0.80 -8.30 10.65
CA GLN A 49 2.06 -8.61 11.36
C GLN A 49 2.82 -9.81 10.76
N PRO A 50 2.18 -10.95 10.45
CA PRO A 50 2.84 -12.06 9.77
C PRO A 50 3.40 -11.68 8.39
N PHE A 51 2.73 -10.79 7.65
CA PHE A 51 3.25 -10.30 6.36
C PHE A 51 4.57 -9.54 6.56
N TRP A 52 4.60 -8.57 7.47
CA TRP A 52 5.80 -7.75 7.68
C TRP A 52 7.00 -8.53 8.22
N ARG A 53 6.75 -9.52 9.09
CA ARG A 53 7.80 -10.33 9.75
C ARG A 53 8.08 -11.66 9.07
N GLY A 54 7.28 -12.00 8.07
CA GLY A 54 7.36 -13.24 7.33
C GLY A 54 8.62 -13.33 6.49
N ASP A 55 8.82 -14.50 5.91
CA ASP A 55 9.84 -14.69 4.89
C ASP A 55 9.42 -14.05 3.55
N ALA A 56 10.36 -14.02 2.60
CA ALA A 56 10.13 -13.46 1.28
C ALA A 56 9.03 -14.21 0.50
N ALA A 57 8.80 -15.50 0.79
CA ALA A 57 7.77 -16.28 0.12
C ALA A 57 6.36 -15.85 0.55
N LEU A 58 6.15 -15.65 1.86
CA LEU A 58 4.89 -15.11 2.38
C LEU A 58 4.65 -13.69 1.86
N GLN A 59 5.67 -12.83 1.89
CA GLN A 59 5.57 -11.46 1.40
C GLN A 59 5.19 -11.41 -0.08
N ALA A 60 5.88 -12.20 -0.91
CA ALA A 60 5.56 -12.30 -2.33
C ALA A 60 4.15 -12.83 -2.58
N GLY A 61 3.70 -13.84 -1.81
CA GLY A 61 2.35 -14.38 -1.92
C GLY A 61 1.26 -13.35 -1.60
N VAL A 62 1.46 -12.51 -0.58
CA VAL A 62 0.53 -11.41 -0.24
C VAL A 62 0.52 -10.35 -1.33
N ILE A 63 1.68 -9.91 -1.80
CA ILE A 63 1.79 -8.92 -2.88
C ILE A 63 1.11 -9.46 -4.16
N GLU A 64 1.33 -10.73 -4.49
CA GLU A 64 0.69 -11.40 -5.62
C GLU A 64 -0.83 -11.47 -5.47
N ALA A 65 -1.35 -11.67 -4.26
CA ALA A 65 -2.79 -11.65 -4.03
C ALA A 65 -3.42 -10.27 -4.33
N PHE A 66 -2.76 -9.18 -3.93
CA PHE A 66 -3.15 -7.83 -4.32
C PHE A 66 -3.03 -7.60 -5.83
N ARG A 67 -1.96 -8.08 -6.46
CA ARG A 67 -1.78 -7.96 -7.92
C ARG A 67 -2.92 -8.65 -8.67
N ARG A 68 -3.32 -9.84 -8.24
CA ARG A 68 -4.44 -10.60 -8.81
C ARG A 68 -5.81 -9.94 -8.63
N SER A 69 -5.97 -9.02 -7.67
CA SER A 69 -7.18 -8.22 -7.54
C SER A 69 -7.19 -6.99 -8.46
N GLY A 70 -6.16 -6.81 -9.29
CA GLY A 70 -6.02 -5.67 -10.21
C GLY A 70 -5.32 -4.45 -9.61
N ALA A 71 -4.84 -4.54 -8.36
CA ALA A 71 -4.15 -3.43 -7.73
C ALA A 71 -2.85 -3.07 -8.48
N ARG A 72 -2.67 -1.78 -8.76
CA ARG A 72 -1.45 -1.20 -9.37
C ARG A 72 -0.43 -0.75 -8.33
N ALA A 73 -0.90 -0.50 -7.10
CA ALA A 73 -0.06 -0.19 -5.95
C ALA A 73 -0.73 -0.69 -4.68
N ILE A 74 0.06 -0.87 -3.62
CA ILE A 74 -0.44 -1.12 -2.26
C ILE A 74 -0.02 0.05 -1.39
N VAL A 75 -0.95 0.63 -0.66
CA VAL A 75 -0.65 1.61 0.39
C VAL A 75 -0.73 0.92 1.74
N ALA A 76 0.38 0.90 2.47
CA ALA A 76 0.41 0.43 3.85
C ALA A 76 0.35 1.61 4.82
N GLU A 77 -0.52 1.51 5.81
CA GLU A 77 -0.79 2.57 6.78
C GLU A 77 -0.31 2.18 8.17
N ARG A 78 0.16 3.18 8.92
CA ARG A 78 0.52 3.04 10.35
C ARG A 78 1.49 1.88 10.60
N VAL A 79 2.39 1.60 9.65
CA VAL A 79 3.40 0.55 9.78
C VAL A 79 4.30 0.88 10.98
N ARG A 80 4.42 -0.05 11.93
CA ARG A 80 5.24 0.10 13.16
C ARG A 80 6.45 -0.84 13.18
N GLU A 81 6.65 -1.60 12.12
CA GLU A 81 7.72 -2.57 12.03
C GLU A 81 9.04 -1.86 11.73
N THR A 82 10.12 -2.31 12.36
CA THR A 82 11.45 -1.70 12.26
C THR A 82 12.16 -2.03 10.95
N ALA A 83 11.75 -3.12 10.30
CA ALA A 83 12.23 -3.54 9.00
C ALA A 83 11.03 -3.64 8.05
N VAL A 84 11.08 -2.89 6.96
CA VAL A 84 10.09 -2.94 5.89
C VAL A 84 10.71 -3.70 4.71
N PRO A 85 9.99 -4.64 4.07
CA PRO A 85 10.51 -5.40 2.93
C PRO A 85 11.00 -4.50 1.79
N ALA A 86 11.90 -5.04 0.96
CA ALA A 86 12.37 -4.34 -0.23
C ALA A 86 11.21 -3.99 -1.18
N GLY A 87 11.36 -2.90 -1.95
CA GLY A 87 10.35 -2.41 -2.91
C GLY A 87 9.30 -1.48 -2.30
N TRP A 88 9.15 -1.45 -0.97
CA TRP A 88 8.30 -0.46 -0.31
C TRP A 88 8.99 0.90 -0.20
N GLN A 89 8.29 1.94 -0.62
CA GLN A 89 8.75 3.32 -0.59
C GLN A 89 8.06 4.08 0.54
N GLN A 90 8.84 4.60 1.49
CA GLN A 90 8.29 5.41 2.57
C GLN A 90 7.80 6.75 2.04
N VAL A 91 6.59 7.15 2.43
CA VAL A 91 6.03 8.46 2.09
C VAL A 91 6.57 9.49 3.09
N ASN A 92 7.56 10.27 2.65
CA ASN A 92 8.26 11.25 3.51
C ASN A 92 8.72 10.61 4.83
N GLN A 93 8.67 11.34 5.94
CA GLN A 93 9.01 10.84 7.29
C GLN A 93 7.78 10.30 8.04
N SER A 94 6.88 9.61 7.34
CA SER A 94 5.63 9.11 7.92
C SER A 94 5.61 7.58 8.05
N ASN A 95 4.59 7.05 8.71
CA ASN A 95 4.36 5.60 8.81
C ASN A 95 3.47 5.09 7.66
N TYR A 96 3.55 5.74 6.50
CA TYR A 96 2.92 5.29 5.26
C TYR A 96 3.98 4.78 4.31
N PHE A 97 3.68 3.65 3.66
CA PHE A 97 4.54 3.05 2.65
C PHE A 97 3.73 2.72 1.41
N ILE A 98 4.36 2.82 0.24
CA ILE A 98 3.76 2.49 -1.04
C ILE A 98 4.61 1.40 -1.68
N TYR A 99 3.97 0.30 -2.06
CA TYR A 99 4.54 -0.69 -2.95
C TYR A 99 3.95 -0.48 -4.33
N LEU A 100 4.78 -0.14 -5.32
CA LEU A 100 4.35 -0.07 -6.71
C LEU A 100 4.44 -1.46 -7.33
N MET A 101 3.39 -1.92 -8.00
CA MET A 101 3.49 -3.14 -8.81
C MET A 101 4.25 -2.78 -10.08
N ASP A 102 5.33 -3.51 -10.36
CA ASP A 102 5.94 -3.48 -11.69
C ASP A 102 4.93 -3.99 -12.74
N GLU A 103 5.04 -3.51 -13.98
CA GLU A 103 4.20 -3.96 -15.11
C GLU A 103 4.39 -5.44 -15.43
#